data_AF-A0A2V6FC82-F1
#
_entry.id   AF-A0A2V6FC82-F1
#
_cell.length_a   1.000
_cell.length_b   1.000
_cell.length_c   1.000
_cell.angle_alpha   90.00
_cell.angle_beta   90.00
_cell.angle_gamma   90.00
#
_symmetry.space_group_name_H-M   'P 1'
#
loop_
_entity.id
_entity.type
_entity.pdbx_description
1 polymer ?
#
loop_
_entity_poly.entity_id
_entity_poly.type
_entity_poly.pdbx_seq_one_letter_code
_entity_poly.pdbx_strand_id
1 'polypeptide(L)'
;MLHFPETMPDVEIARQRLALDEFLDLQFEIQRRRRKLQANAKGLPCAGDNRFIKPFLKQLGFALTQAQTKVLREIRHDLAGAQPMRRLLQGDVGAGKTVVAACSTLMALESGFNVALMAPTEILAEQHFQTFSRWFNPLEIQVELRTGSRRTSNTARRTSNAEGNRPADSAFDDRHACVD
;
A
#
# COMPACT_ATOMS: atom_id res chain seq x y z
N MET A 1 -30.32 -35.86 3.43
CA MET A 1 -28.93 -36.37 3.27
C MET A 1 -28.04 -36.04 4.46
N LEU A 2 -27.95 -34.78 4.93
CA LEU A 2 -27.06 -34.46 6.07
C LEU A 2 -27.64 -34.86 7.45
N HIS A 3 -28.94 -34.67 7.67
CA HIS A 3 -29.60 -34.99 8.94
C HIS A 3 -30.03 -36.46 9.09
N PHE A 4 -30.19 -37.17 7.97
CA PHE A 4 -30.57 -38.59 7.92
C PHE A 4 -29.81 -39.26 6.76
N PRO A 5 -28.56 -39.69 6.98
CA PRO A 5 -27.81 -40.48 6.01
C PRO A 5 -28.28 -41.94 6.03
N GLU A 6 -28.43 -42.57 4.87
CA GLU A 6 -28.72 -44.00 4.78
C GLU A 6 -27.46 -44.84 4.98
N THR A 7 -26.30 -44.31 4.54
CA THR A 7 -24.98 -44.93 4.71
C THR A 7 -23.90 -43.91 5.09
N MET A 8 -22.81 -44.36 5.73
CA MET A 8 -21.67 -43.50 6.07
C MET A 8 -21.05 -42.76 4.87
N PRO A 9 -20.91 -43.35 3.67
CA PRO A 9 -20.51 -42.63 2.46
C PRO A 9 -21.40 -41.43 2.10
N ASP A 10 -22.71 -41.50 2.37
CA ASP A 10 -23.64 -40.39 2.08
C ASP A 10 -23.35 -39.15 2.93
N VAL A 11 -22.84 -39.35 4.15
CA VAL A 11 -22.41 -38.25 5.04
C VAL A 11 -21.24 -37.50 4.44
N GLU A 12 -20.24 -38.22 3.92
CA GLU A 12 -19.05 -37.60 3.34
C GLU A 12 -19.40 -36.85 2.04
N ILE A 13 -20.26 -37.42 1.20
CA ILE A 13 -20.77 -36.74 0.00
C ILE A 13 -21.55 -35.47 0.38
N ALA A 14 -22.43 -35.55 1.38
CA ALA A 14 -23.18 -34.40 1.86
C ALA A 14 -22.27 -33.31 2.44
N ARG A 15 -21.22 -33.69 3.17
CA ARG A 15 -20.21 -32.77 3.71
C ARG A 15 -19.40 -32.08 2.62
N GLN A 16 -18.92 -32.84 1.62
CA GLN A 16 -18.18 -32.30 0.49
C GLN A 16 -19.03 -31.33 -0.34
N ARG A 17 -20.31 -31.66 -0.55
CA ARG A 17 -21.24 -30.78 -1.24
C ARG A 17 -21.46 -29.48 -0.47
N LEU A 18 -21.69 -29.55 0.84
CA LEU A 18 -21.88 -28.36 1.66
C LEU A 18 -20.62 -27.49 1.70
N ALA A 19 -19.43 -28.10 1.84
CA ALA A 19 -18.16 -27.38 1.77
C ALA A 19 -17.92 -26.73 0.40
N LEU A 20 -18.34 -27.38 -0.68
CA LEU A 20 -18.25 -26.82 -2.03
C LEU A 20 -19.22 -25.65 -2.20
N ASP A 21 -20.46 -25.78 -1.75
CA ASP A 21 -21.47 -24.72 -1.84
C ASP A 21 -20.99 -23.46 -1.09
N GLU A 22 -20.49 -23.62 0.15
CA GLU A 22 -19.91 -22.51 0.92
C GLU A 22 -18.69 -21.88 0.25
N PHE A 23 -17.80 -22.70 -0.31
CA PHE A 23 -16.63 -22.21 -1.04
C PHE A 23 -17.04 -21.43 -2.29
N LEU A 24 -18.01 -21.93 -3.06
CA LEU A 24 -18.52 -21.28 -4.26
C LEU A 24 -19.16 -19.94 -3.92
N ASP A 25 -19.97 -19.87 -2.87
CA ASP A 25 -20.57 -18.62 -2.40
C ASP A 25 -19.52 -17.57 -2.06
N LEU A 26 -18.47 -17.96 -1.32
CA LEU A 26 -17.34 -17.08 -1.02
C LEU A 26 -16.62 -16.62 -2.30
N GLN A 27 -16.37 -17.52 -3.24
CA GLN A 27 -15.71 -17.16 -4.50
C GLN A 27 -16.56 -16.20 -5.34
N PHE A 28 -17.87 -16.42 -5.42
CA PHE A 28 -18.78 -15.52 -6.12
C PHE A 28 -18.78 -14.13 -5.49
N GLU A 29 -18.78 -14.04 -4.17
CA GLU A 29 -18.71 -12.76 -3.48
C GLU A 29 -17.39 -12.02 -3.77
N ILE A 30 -16.24 -12.72 -3.71
CA ILE A 30 -14.94 -12.15 -4.04
C ILE A 30 -14.91 -11.62 -5.49
N GLN A 31 -15.42 -12.41 -6.45
CA GLN A 31 -15.48 -12.01 -7.85
C GLN A 31 -16.42 -10.82 -8.07
N ARG A 32 -17.58 -10.80 -7.40
CA ARG A 32 -18.52 -9.68 -7.46
C ARG A 32 -17.87 -8.40 -6.92
N ARG A 33 -17.17 -8.47 -5.79
CA ARG A 33 -16.42 -7.34 -5.21
C ARG A 33 -15.30 -6.87 -6.15
N ARG A 34 -14.59 -7.80 -6.81
CA ARG A 34 -13.54 -7.48 -7.79
C ARG A 34 -14.10 -6.75 -9.01
N ARG A 35 -15.18 -7.27 -9.61
CA ARG A 35 -15.84 -6.65 -10.77
C ARG A 35 -16.40 -5.27 -10.42
N LYS A 36 -17.03 -5.12 -9.25
CA LYS A 36 -17.55 -3.83 -8.78
C LYS A 36 -16.44 -2.78 -8.65
N LEU A 37 -15.28 -3.17 -8.11
CA LEU A 37 -14.13 -2.27 -8.07
C LEU A 37 -13.66 -1.91 -9.49
N GLN A 38 -13.52 -2.90 -10.37
CA GLN A 38 -13.02 -2.67 -11.72
C GLN A 38 -13.93 -1.78 -12.58
N ALA A 39 -15.24 -1.86 -12.34
CA ALA A 39 -16.23 -1.04 -13.03
C ALA A 39 -16.29 0.40 -12.48
N ASN A 40 -16.09 0.58 -11.18
CA ASN A 40 -16.36 1.87 -10.52
C ASN A 40 -15.10 2.68 -10.21
N ALA A 41 -13.93 2.05 -10.13
CA ALA A 41 -12.70 2.70 -9.73
C ALA A 41 -11.74 2.81 -10.92
N LYS A 42 -11.23 4.02 -11.14
CA LYS A 42 -10.18 4.29 -12.14
C LYS A 42 -8.84 4.34 -11.43
N GLY A 43 -7.88 3.57 -11.93
CA GLY A 43 -6.50 3.65 -11.47
C GLY A 43 -5.91 5.03 -11.79
N LEU A 44 -5.14 5.56 -10.84
CA LEU A 44 -4.28 6.71 -11.08
C LEU A 44 -2.91 6.16 -11.52
N PRO A 45 -2.41 6.49 -12.71
CA PRO A 45 -1.13 5.97 -13.17
C PRO A 45 -0.01 6.59 -12.31
N CYS A 46 0.57 5.78 -11.43
CA CYS A 46 1.56 6.22 -10.45
C CYS A 46 2.83 5.36 -10.44
N ALA A 47 3.32 5.03 -11.65
CA ALA A 47 4.50 4.19 -11.85
C ALA A 47 5.83 4.84 -11.46
N GLY A 48 5.87 6.17 -11.31
CA GLY A 48 7.07 6.95 -11.05
C GLY A 48 8.07 6.96 -12.22
N ASP A 49 9.04 7.87 -12.17
CA ASP A 49 10.09 8.05 -13.17
C ASP A 49 11.50 7.65 -12.67
N ASN A 50 11.59 7.12 -11.45
CA ASN A 50 12.81 6.69 -10.75
C ASN A 50 13.73 7.81 -10.25
N ARG A 51 13.26 9.07 -10.19
CA ARG A 51 14.06 10.19 -9.65
C ARG A 51 14.47 10.00 -8.18
N PHE A 52 13.59 9.44 -7.34
CA PHE A 52 13.83 9.18 -5.92
C PHE A 52 14.27 7.74 -5.65
N ILE A 53 13.80 6.79 -6.46
CA ILE A 53 14.15 5.37 -6.26
C ILE A 53 15.64 5.11 -6.50
N LYS A 54 16.24 5.70 -7.54
CA LYS A 54 17.68 5.52 -7.83
C LYS A 54 18.58 5.98 -6.68
N PRO A 55 18.46 7.22 -6.15
CA PRO A 55 19.27 7.65 -5.01
C PRO A 55 18.95 6.85 -3.74
N PHE A 56 17.69 6.48 -3.49
CA PHE A 56 17.31 5.63 -2.36
C PHE A 56 18.04 4.28 -2.36
N LEU A 57 18.07 3.59 -3.50
CA LEU A 57 18.74 2.29 -3.62
C LEU A 57 20.26 2.40 -3.46
N LYS A 58 20.87 3.53 -3.86
CA LYS A 58 22.30 3.78 -3.62
C LYS A 58 22.61 4.00 -2.13
N GLN A 59 21.69 4.60 -1.39
CA GLN A 59 21.86 4.88 0.05
C GLN A 59 21.65 3.64 0.92
N LEU A 60 20.86 2.67 0.47
CA LEU A 60 20.41 1.53 1.28
C LEU A 60 21.55 0.67 1.85
N GLY A 61 22.73 0.70 1.24
CA GLY A 61 23.93 -0.03 1.72
C GLY A 61 23.89 -1.54 1.46
N PHE A 62 22.85 -2.05 0.80
CA PHE A 62 22.74 -3.44 0.34
C PHE A 62 21.97 -3.51 -0.98
N ALA A 63 22.21 -4.58 -1.74
CA ALA A 63 21.50 -4.84 -2.97
C ALA A 63 20.16 -5.55 -2.68
N LEU A 64 19.11 -5.19 -3.42
CA LEU A 64 17.84 -5.89 -3.35
C LEU A 64 17.99 -7.32 -3.85
N THR A 65 17.24 -8.24 -3.24
CA THR A 65 17.17 -9.62 -3.73
C THR A 65 16.44 -9.68 -5.07
N GLN A 66 16.64 -10.77 -5.82
CA GLN A 66 15.89 -11.00 -7.06
C GLN A 66 14.38 -11.04 -6.82
N ALA A 67 13.94 -11.63 -5.69
CA ALA A 67 12.54 -11.68 -5.30
C ALA A 67 11.96 -10.27 -5.05
N GLN A 68 12.67 -9.42 -4.28
CA GLN A 68 12.26 -8.03 -4.06
C GLN A 68 12.19 -7.24 -5.37
N THR A 69 13.17 -7.43 -6.26
CA THR A 69 13.21 -6.77 -7.56
C THR A 69 12.08 -7.23 -8.49
N LYS A 70 11.69 -8.51 -8.43
CA LYS A 70 10.53 -9.05 -9.15
C LYS A 70 9.24 -8.40 -8.63
N VAL A 71 9.03 -8.39 -7.32
CA VAL A 71 7.85 -7.79 -6.68
C VAL A 71 7.74 -6.31 -7.00
N LEU A 72 8.85 -5.55 -6.99
CA LEU A 72 8.84 -4.13 -7.35
C LEU A 72 8.43 -3.87 -8.80
N ARG A 73 8.81 -4.77 -9.73
CA ARG A 73 8.36 -4.68 -11.13
C ARG A 73 6.87 -4.97 -11.25
N GLU A 74 6.37 -5.96 -10.51
CA GLU A 74 4.94 -6.27 -10.45
C GLU A 74 4.13 -5.09 -9.87
N ILE A 75 4.58 -4.51 -8.76
CA ILE A 75 3.95 -3.32 -8.17
C ILE A 75 3.96 -2.16 -9.15
N ARG A 76 5.09 -1.88 -9.80
CA ARG A 76 5.16 -0.80 -10.80
C ARG A 76 4.18 -1.03 -11.96
N HIS A 77 4.07 -2.26 -12.44
CA HIS A 77 3.11 -2.61 -13.49
C HIS A 77 1.67 -2.37 -13.04
N ASP A 78 1.33 -2.80 -11.82
CA ASP A 78 0.00 -2.61 -11.27
C ASP A 78 -0.32 -1.12 -11.05
N LEU A 79 0.64 -0.33 -10.54
CA LEU A 79 0.50 1.12 -10.36
C LEU A 79 0.43 1.91 -11.68
N ALA A 80 1.00 1.38 -12.76
CA ALA A 80 0.87 1.95 -14.10
C ALA A 80 -0.48 1.64 -14.77
N GLY A 81 -1.22 0.67 -14.24
CA GLY A 81 -2.43 0.15 -14.84
C GLY A 81 -3.63 1.10 -14.78
N ALA A 82 -4.64 0.81 -15.60
CA ALA A 82 -5.90 1.55 -15.62
C ALA A 82 -6.80 1.27 -14.40
N GLN A 83 -6.43 0.29 -13.57
CA GLN A 83 -7.21 -0.22 -12.44
C GLN A 83 -6.43 -0.02 -11.14
N PRO A 84 -7.06 0.33 -10.02
CA PRO A 84 -6.35 0.52 -8.76
C PRO A 84 -5.63 -0.76 -8.31
N MET A 85 -4.38 -0.63 -7.90
CA MET A 85 -3.61 -1.75 -7.35
C MET A 85 -4.22 -2.24 -6.02
N ARG A 86 -4.51 -3.55 -5.94
CA ARG A 86 -4.87 -4.26 -4.70
C ARG A 86 -4.02 -5.51 -4.60
N ARG A 87 -2.93 -5.42 -3.83
CA ARG A 87 -1.94 -6.49 -3.69
C ARG A 87 -1.66 -6.78 -2.23
N LEU A 88 -1.52 -8.07 -1.91
CA LEU A 88 -0.98 -8.53 -0.64
C LEU A 88 0.50 -8.82 -0.82
N LEU A 89 1.36 -8.12 -0.09
CA LEU A 89 2.79 -8.42 -0.04
C LEU A 89 3.07 -9.39 1.11
N GLN A 90 3.27 -10.66 0.77
CA GLN A 90 3.56 -11.71 1.74
C GLN A 90 5.03 -12.13 1.69
N GLY A 91 5.61 -12.41 2.85
CA GLY A 91 6.98 -12.92 2.99
C GLY A 91 7.33 -13.06 4.47
N ASP A 92 8.39 -13.81 4.76
CA ASP A 92 8.82 -14.08 6.13
C ASP A 92 9.26 -12.81 6.88
N VAL A 93 9.29 -12.90 8.21
CA VAL A 93 9.87 -11.84 9.05
C VAL A 93 11.33 -11.66 8.63
N GLY A 94 11.75 -10.42 8.38
CA GLY A 94 13.10 -10.12 7.88
C GLY A 94 13.28 -10.18 6.36
N ALA A 95 12.28 -10.59 5.57
CA ALA A 95 12.39 -10.65 4.09
C ALA A 95 12.48 -9.27 3.39
N GLY A 96 12.52 -8.16 4.13
CA GLY A 96 12.65 -6.80 3.58
C GLY A 96 11.35 -6.21 3.01
N LYS A 97 10.17 -6.64 3.49
CA LYS A 97 8.86 -6.09 3.08
C LYS A 97 8.80 -4.56 3.21
N THR A 98 9.41 -4.01 4.27
CA THR A 98 9.48 -2.57 4.53
C THR A 98 10.19 -1.80 3.42
N VAL A 99 11.25 -2.36 2.83
CA VAL A 99 11.98 -1.73 1.72
C VAL A 99 11.14 -1.71 0.46
N VAL A 100 10.41 -2.81 0.19
CA VAL A 100 9.47 -2.86 -0.93
C VAL A 100 8.36 -1.82 -0.77
N ALA A 101 7.83 -1.66 0.45
CA ALA A 101 6.87 -0.62 0.78
C ALA A 101 7.45 0.79 0.56
N ALA A 102 8.67 1.06 1.05
CA ALA A 102 9.34 2.34 0.85
C ALA A 102 9.52 2.68 -0.64
N CYS A 103 10.00 1.73 -1.46
CA CYS A 103 10.10 1.93 -2.91
C CYS A 103 8.73 2.21 -3.56
N SER A 104 7.67 1.55 -3.10
CA SER A 104 6.31 1.77 -3.61
C SER A 104 5.78 3.16 -3.25
N THR A 105 6.06 3.63 -2.03
CA THR A 105 5.79 5.00 -1.58
C THR A 105 6.50 6.01 -2.48
N LEU A 106 7.78 5.78 -2.79
CA LEU A 106 8.53 6.65 -3.70
C LEU A 106 7.91 6.69 -5.09
N MET A 107 7.50 5.56 -5.69
CA MET A 107 6.82 5.54 -7.01
C MET A 107 5.59 6.45 -7.05
N ALA A 108 4.78 6.42 -6.00
CA ALA A 108 3.60 7.28 -5.88
C ALA A 108 3.95 8.76 -5.69
N LEU A 109 4.93 9.08 -4.83
CA LEU A 109 5.42 10.45 -4.62
C LEU A 109 6.07 11.05 -5.87
N GLU A 110 6.83 10.26 -6.63
CA GLU A 110 7.41 10.67 -7.92
C GLU A 110 6.30 11.10 -8.90
N SER A 111 5.19 10.39 -8.87
CA SER A 111 4.01 10.64 -9.69
C SER A 111 3.14 11.80 -9.19
N GLY A 112 3.53 12.46 -8.09
CA GLY A 112 2.85 13.64 -7.54
C GLY A 112 1.69 13.33 -6.59
N PHE A 113 1.58 12.09 -6.11
CA PHE A 113 0.54 11.70 -5.17
C PHE A 113 1.09 11.59 -3.75
N ASN A 114 0.25 11.95 -2.78
CA ASN A 114 0.53 11.73 -1.36
C ASN A 114 0.30 10.25 -0.99
N VAL A 115 1.04 9.78 0.00
CA VAL A 115 1.00 8.37 0.43
C VAL A 115 0.69 8.31 1.91
N ALA A 116 -0.26 7.44 2.29
CA ALA A 116 -0.52 7.08 3.67
C ALA A 116 -0.05 5.64 3.92
N LEU A 117 0.80 5.45 4.92
CA LEU A 117 1.24 4.16 5.42
C LEU A 117 0.52 3.88 6.73
N MET A 118 -0.34 2.86 6.74
CA MET A 118 -1.10 2.50 7.94
C MET A 118 -0.42 1.37 8.71
N ALA A 119 -0.37 1.47 10.04
CA ALA A 119 0.10 0.43 10.94
C ALA A 119 -1.00 0.02 11.94
N PRO A 120 -1.01 -1.23 12.43
CA PRO A 120 -2.10 -1.71 13.30
C PRO A 120 -1.98 -1.22 14.75
N THR A 121 -0.84 -0.67 15.16
CA THR A 121 -0.60 -0.13 16.50
C THR A 121 0.28 1.12 16.44
N GLU A 122 0.12 2.02 17.41
CA GLU A 122 0.91 3.25 17.48
C GLU A 122 2.41 2.98 17.58
N ILE A 123 2.81 1.92 18.30
CA ILE A 123 4.22 1.52 18.43
C ILE A 123 4.81 1.15 17.05
N LEU A 124 4.07 0.42 16.22
CA LEU A 124 4.51 0.08 14.86
C LEU A 124 4.50 1.29 13.93
N ALA A 125 3.52 2.20 14.09
CA ALA A 125 3.50 3.46 13.36
C ALA A 125 4.74 4.30 13.69
N GLU A 126 5.13 4.41 14.96
CA GLU A 126 6.35 5.12 15.37
C GLU A 126 7.63 4.47 14.81
N GLN A 127 7.72 3.13 14.81
CA GLN A 127 8.85 2.41 14.22
C GLN A 127 8.96 2.65 12.71
N HIS A 128 7.83 2.62 12.00
CA HIS A 128 7.79 2.94 10.59
C HIS A 128 8.16 4.40 10.34
N PHE A 129 7.61 5.34 11.10
CA PHE A 129 7.95 6.76 11.02
C PHE A 129 9.47 6.99 11.17
N GLN A 130 10.10 6.42 12.20
CA GLN A 130 11.55 6.57 12.39
C GLN A 130 12.36 5.98 11.23
N THR A 131 11.95 4.83 10.71
CA THR A 131 12.64 4.15 9.61
C THR A 131 12.50 4.95 8.31
N PHE A 132 11.27 5.36 7.97
CA PHE A 132 10.97 6.10 6.74
C PHE A 132 11.57 7.50 6.79
N SER A 133 11.45 8.22 7.91
CA SER A 133 12.10 9.53 8.09
C SER A 133 13.61 9.44 7.88
N ARG A 134 14.29 8.43 8.43
CA ARG A 134 15.74 8.24 8.22
C ARG A 134 16.08 8.00 6.75
N TRP A 135 15.27 7.21 6.05
CA TRP A 135 15.48 6.88 4.64
C TRP A 135 15.15 8.02 3.68
N PHE A 136 14.15 8.83 4.01
CA PHE A 136 13.58 9.84 3.11
C PHE A 136 14.15 11.25 3.36
N ASN A 137 14.73 11.51 4.54
CA ASN A 137 15.35 12.80 4.84
C ASN A 137 16.46 13.19 3.83
N PRO A 138 17.36 12.29 3.37
CA PRO A 138 18.36 12.65 2.36
C PRO A 138 17.79 12.87 0.95
N LEU A 139 16.53 12.51 0.73
CA LEU A 139 15.78 12.77 -0.50
C LEU A 139 14.92 14.05 -0.38
N GLU A 140 15.03 14.76 0.75
CA GLU A 140 14.23 15.95 1.07
C GLU A 140 12.71 15.69 1.09
N ILE A 141 12.32 14.43 1.33
CA ILE A 141 10.92 14.03 1.43
C ILE A 141 10.49 14.08 2.89
N GLN A 142 9.44 14.87 3.16
CA GLN A 142 8.86 15.01 4.48
C GLN A 142 7.98 13.81 4.82
N VAL A 143 8.18 13.26 6.02
CA VAL A 143 7.37 12.19 6.59
C VAL A 143 6.69 12.73 7.84
N GLU A 144 5.39 12.50 7.97
CA GLU A 144 4.58 12.89 9.13
C GLU A 144 4.00 11.65 9.82
N LEU A 145 3.78 11.72 11.13
CA LEU A 145 3.12 10.70 11.95
C LEU A 145 1.83 11.27 12.53
N ARG A 146 0.72 10.53 12.39
CA ARG A 146 -0.57 10.87 13.01
C ARG A 146 -1.15 9.66 13.74
N THR A 147 -0.96 9.63 15.04
CA THR A 147 -1.60 8.65 15.94
C THR A 147 -2.65 9.32 16.82
N GLY A 148 -3.37 8.53 17.61
CA GLY A 148 -4.32 9.05 18.59
C GLY A 148 -3.61 9.84 19.70
N SER A 149 -2.41 9.41 20.07
CA SER A 149 -1.56 10.02 21.10
C SER A 149 -0.65 11.15 20.61
N ARG A 150 -0.28 11.18 19.31
CA ARG A 150 0.76 12.08 18.81
C ARG A 150 0.52 12.54 17.38
N ARG A 151 0.73 13.82 17.12
CA ARG A 151 0.74 14.41 15.77
C ARG A 151 2.04 15.16 15.57
N THR A 152 2.88 14.72 14.63
CA THR A 152 4.07 15.49 14.26
C THR A 152 3.67 16.55 13.25
N SER A 153 3.13 17.68 13.70
CA SER A 153 2.94 18.84 12.84
C SER A 153 4.30 19.53 12.68
N ASN A 154 5.05 19.21 11.63
CA ASN A 154 6.16 20.07 11.20
C ASN A 154 5.72 21.03 10.09
N THR A 155 4.44 21.44 10.11
CA THR A 155 4.00 22.69 9.49
C THR A 155 4.48 23.84 10.37
N ALA A 156 5.76 24.21 10.25
CA ALA A 156 6.16 25.55 10.63
C ALA A 156 5.35 26.54 9.76
N ARG A 157 4.30 27.14 10.35
CA ARG A 157 3.65 28.38 9.90
C ARG A 157 3.29 28.48 8.40
N ARG A 158 2.21 27.83 7.95
CA ARG A 158 1.51 28.25 6.71
C ARG A 158 -0.03 28.19 6.78
N THR A 159 -0.60 28.16 7.99
CA THR A 159 -2.04 28.41 8.18
C THR A 159 -2.26 29.51 9.21
N SER A 160 -1.77 30.71 8.90
CA SER A 160 -2.41 31.94 9.37
C SER A 160 -2.57 32.86 8.17
N ASN A 161 -3.83 33.02 7.74
CA ASN A 161 -4.32 34.01 6.78
C ASN A 161 -3.89 33.85 5.31
N ALA A 162 -4.80 33.32 4.48
CA ALA A 162 -4.95 33.73 3.08
C ALA A 162 -6.32 33.29 2.53
N GLU A 163 -7.38 34.04 2.85
CA GLU A 163 -8.29 34.43 1.78
C GLU A 163 -7.47 35.25 0.77
N GLY A 164 -7.53 34.91 -0.52
CA GLY A 164 -6.92 35.71 -1.59
C GLY A 164 -5.91 34.97 -2.45
N ASN A 165 -6.44 34.37 -3.52
CA ASN A 165 -5.91 34.36 -4.88
C ASN A 165 -4.37 34.45 -5.06
N ARG A 166 -3.70 33.36 -5.51
CA ARG A 166 -2.43 33.39 -6.26
C ARG A 166 -2.13 32.00 -6.89
N PRO A 167 -1.23 31.92 -7.91
CA PRO A 167 -1.46 31.21 -9.16
C PRO A 167 -0.76 29.84 -9.23
N ALA A 168 -1.11 29.07 -10.26
CA ALA A 168 -0.59 27.76 -10.58
C ALA A 168 0.90 27.80 -10.99
N ASP A 169 1.83 27.81 -10.04
CA ASP A 169 3.26 27.55 -10.32
C ASP A 169 4.12 27.13 -9.10
N SER A 170 3.59 26.30 -8.19
CA SER A 170 4.33 25.79 -7.02
C SER A 170 4.13 24.29 -6.75
N ALA A 171 4.12 23.45 -7.79
CA ALA A 171 3.79 22.02 -7.70
C ALA A 171 4.89 21.10 -7.09
N PHE A 172 5.91 21.67 -6.45
CA PHE A 172 7.04 20.93 -5.87
C PHE A 172 7.04 20.86 -4.33
N ASP A 173 6.26 21.70 -3.63
CA ASP A 173 6.45 22.00 -2.19
C ASP A 173 5.54 21.20 -1.21
N ASP A 174 4.53 20.45 -1.68
CA ASP A 174 3.50 19.84 -0.80
C ASP A 174 3.41 18.29 -0.86
N ARG A 175 4.51 17.59 -1.20
CA ARG A 175 4.49 16.12 -1.31
C ARG A 175 4.89 15.47 0.01
N HIS A 176 3.94 14.82 0.66
CA HIS A 176 4.14 14.25 2.00
C HIS A 176 3.78 12.76 2.05
N ALA A 177 4.57 12.01 2.81
CA ALA A 177 4.20 10.67 3.26
C ALA A 177 3.70 10.75 4.70
N CYS A 178 2.49 10.27 4.96
CA CYS A 178 1.93 10.17 6.31
C CYS A 178 2.03 8.73 6.81
N VAL A 179 2.36 8.56 8.08
CA VAL A 179 2.30 7.29 8.79
C VAL A 179 1.18 7.40 9.83
N ASP A 180 0.19 6.53 9.72
CA ASP A 180 -1.01 6.50 10.58
C ASP A 180 -1.07 5.20 11.39
#